data_AF-A0A8S3H9M0-F1
#
_entry.id   AF-A0A8S3H9M0-F1
#
_cell.length_a   1.000
_cell.length_b   1.000
_cell.length_c   1.000
_cell.angle_alpha   90.00
_cell.angle_beta   90.00
_cell.angle_gamma   90.00
#
_symmetry.space_group_name_H-M   'P 1'
#
loop_
_entity.id
_entity.type
_entity.pdbx_description
1 polymer ?
#
loop_
_entity_poly.entity_id
_entity_poly.type
_entity_poly.pdbx_seq_one_letter_code
_entity_poly.pdbx_strand_id
1 'polypeptide(L)'
;ILTLATTIAKNTSALCNISRDASSNTTNPTVRRRFVQSAKDVANATAELVRTIKILDGSYTQENHRHCIETSRPLVQAIDELYAYAMSKEFASIPPTISSAGRQLQEPILSAAKNVVDGACRIIECSKTLIINSKDASLWQQLATHTKSVSEAIKRLATSVKEMTPGQHECERAVEELRKLFQEVDKAIMNIDSLRKTDKSAEFHQEQITSSSHFLTELVNSIRHSAKCEAERINCYMSKFITYLEPFL
;
A
#
# COMPACT_ATOMS: atom_id res chain seq x y z
N ILE A 1 -21.49 22.18 28.89
CA ILE A 1 -20.90 20.98 29.55
C ILE A 1 -21.37 19.69 28.86
N LEU A 2 -22.67 19.52 28.58
CA LEU A 2 -23.20 18.34 27.85
C LEU A 2 -22.56 18.07 26.47
N THR A 3 -22.26 19.11 25.69
CA THR A 3 -21.59 18.96 24.37
C THR A 3 -20.21 18.30 24.48
N LEU A 4 -19.46 18.60 25.54
CA LEU A 4 -18.18 17.95 25.84
C LEU A 4 -18.39 16.49 26.23
N ALA A 5 -19.40 16.19 27.03
CA ALA A 5 -19.76 14.80 27.39
C ALA A 5 -20.11 13.96 26.17
N THR A 6 -20.88 14.53 25.23
CA THR A 6 -21.21 13.88 23.95
C THR A 6 -19.95 13.61 23.12
N THR A 7 -19.02 14.57 23.09
CA THR A 7 -17.76 14.41 22.35
C THR A 7 -16.87 13.34 22.97
N ILE A 8 -16.74 13.32 24.31
CA ILE A 8 -15.99 12.30 25.05
C ILE A 8 -16.59 10.92 24.77
N ALA A 9 -17.91 10.75 24.93
CA ALA A 9 -18.58 9.47 24.71
C ALA A 9 -18.44 8.97 23.26
N LYS A 10 -18.50 9.88 22.28
CA LYS A 10 -18.29 9.53 20.86
C LYS A 10 -16.86 9.03 20.62
N ASN A 11 -15.86 9.75 21.13
CA ASN A 11 -14.45 9.41 20.91
C ASN A 11 -14.06 8.11 21.64
N THR A 12 -14.52 7.92 22.88
CA THR A 12 -14.23 6.70 23.63
C THR A 12 -14.96 5.49 23.06
N SER A 13 -16.19 5.66 22.54
CA SER A 13 -16.87 4.59 21.79
C SER A 13 -16.09 4.18 20.53
N ALA A 14 -15.53 5.14 19.78
CA ALA A 14 -14.67 4.84 18.64
C ALA A 14 -13.41 4.07 19.06
N LEU A 15 -12.75 4.48 20.16
CA LEU A 15 -11.58 3.76 20.71
C LEU A 15 -11.92 2.32 21.12
N CYS A 16 -13.08 2.10 21.74
CA CYS A 16 -13.54 0.76 22.12
C CYS A 16 -13.77 -0.13 20.89
N ASN A 17 -14.35 0.42 19.82
CA ASN A 17 -14.56 -0.32 18.56
C ASN A 17 -13.22 -0.69 17.91
N ILE A 18 -12.29 0.26 17.80
CA ILE A 18 -10.94 0.01 17.26
C ILE A 18 -10.21 -1.07 18.09
N SER A 19 -10.29 -0.99 19.42
CA SER A 19 -9.69 -2.00 20.30
C SER A 19 -10.33 -3.39 20.10
N ARG A 20 -11.64 -3.44 19.86
CA ARG A 20 -12.34 -4.70 19.57
C ARG A 20 -11.90 -5.28 18.23
N ASP A 21 -11.73 -4.46 17.21
CA ASP A 21 -11.24 -4.87 15.89
C ASP A 21 -9.77 -5.32 15.96
N ALA A 22 -8.94 -4.66 16.75
CA ALA A 22 -7.56 -5.12 17.01
C ALA A 22 -7.56 -6.51 17.68
N SER A 23 -8.50 -6.76 18.60
CA SER A 23 -8.64 -8.05 19.29
C SER A 23 -9.11 -9.19 18.38
N SER A 24 -9.92 -8.90 17.36
CA SER A 24 -10.40 -9.92 16.41
C SER A 24 -9.32 -10.28 15.38
N ASN A 25 -8.50 -9.30 14.99
CA ASN A 25 -7.45 -9.46 13.98
C ASN A 25 -6.12 -10.03 14.50
N THR A 26 -5.95 -10.15 15.82
CA THR A 26 -4.76 -10.79 16.40
C THR A 26 -4.95 -12.31 16.58
N THR A 27 -3.88 -13.06 16.30
CA THR A 27 -3.76 -14.50 16.60
C THR A 27 -3.22 -14.76 18.00
N ASN A 28 -2.66 -13.73 18.68
CA ASN A 28 -2.10 -13.86 20.01
C ASN A 28 -3.21 -13.74 21.08
N PRO A 29 -3.49 -14.81 21.87
CA PRO A 29 -4.59 -14.81 22.83
C PRO A 29 -4.39 -13.82 23.98
N THR A 30 -3.15 -13.51 24.34
CA THR A 30 -2.81 -12.53 25.38
C THR A 30 -3.12 -11.12 24.91
N VAL A 31 -2.73 -10.79 23.66
CA VAL A 31 -3.02 -9.50 23.02
C VAL A 31 -4.52 -9.30 22.87
N ARG A 32 -5.24 -10.33 22.41
CA ARG A 32 -6.71 -10.32 22.33
C ARG A 32 -7.34 -9.98 23.67
N ARG A 33 -6.96 -10.67 24.75
CA ARG A 33 -7.50 -10.42 26.09
C ARG A 33 -7.20 -9.00 26.56
N ARG A 34 -5.98 -8.50 26.32
CA ARG A 34 -5.57 -7.16 26.76
C ARG A 34 -6.38 -6.06 26.07
N PHE A 35 -6.57 -6.12 24.75
CA PHE A 35 -7.40 -5.15 24.03
C PHE A 35 -8.87 -5.17 24.45
N VAL A 36 -9.45 -6.36 24.68
CA VAL A 36 -10.82 -6.49 25.18
C VAL A 36 -10.95 -5.86 26.58
N GLN A 37 -9.96 -6.08 27.44
CA GLN A 37 -9.95 -5.51 28.79
C GLN A 37 -9.82 -3.98 28.75
N SER A 38 -8.88 -3.44 27.97
CA SER A 38 -8.73 -1.98 27.81
C SER A 38 -10.00 -1.30 27.25
N ALA A 39 -10.67 -1.93 26.28
CA ALA A 39 -11.95 -1.43 25.77
C ALA A 39 -13.04 -1.39 26.87
N LYS A 40 -13.08 -2.43 27.72
CA LYS A 40 -14.00 -2.50 28.85
C LYS A 40 -13.71 -1.41 29.89
N ASP A 41 -12.45 -1.18 30.22
CA ASP A 41 -12.03 -0.19 31.21
C ASP A 41 -12.35 1.24 30.73
N VAL A 42 -12.08 1.55 29.46
CA VAL A 42 -12.45 2.83 28.83
C VAL A 42 -13.98 3.02 28.80
N ALA A 43 -14.75 1.98 28.45
CA ALA A 43 -16.21 2.06 28.43
C ALA A 43 -16.80 2.32 29.82
N ASN A 44 -16.30 1.60 30.84
CA ASN A 44 -16.75 1.75 32.22
C ASN A 44 -16.43 3.15 32.76
N ALA A 45 -15.19 3.62 32.58
CA ALA A 45 -14.77 4.94 33.03
C ALA A 45 -15.52 6.07 32.29
N THR A 46 -15.83 5.88 31.01
CA THR A 46 -16.66 6.82 30.24
C THR A 46 -18.08 6.89 30.80
N ALA A 47 -18.72 5.74 31.08
CA ALA A 47 -20.08 5.69 31.61
C ALA A 47 -20.17 6.37 32.97
N GLU A 48 -19.17 6.17 33.82
CA GLU A 48 -19.06 6.82 35.13
C GLU A 48 -18.94 8.34 35.00
N LEU A 49 -18.05 8.82 34.13
CA LEU A 49 -17.86 10.24 33.88
C LEU A 49 -19.10 10.91 33.26
N VAL A 50 -19.79 10.25 32.33
CA VAL A 50 -21.03 10.78 31.76
C VAL A 50 -22.11 10.94 32.83
N ARG A 51 -22.18 10.03 33.82
CA ARG A 51 -23.13 10.13 34.92
C ARG A 51 -22.81 11.33 35.82
N THR A 52 -21.55 11.54 36.19
CA THR A 52 -21.16 12.68 37.02
C THR A 52 -21.31 14.01 36.29
N ILE A 53 -21.08 14.05 34.97
CA ILE A 53 -21.36 15.22 34.15
C ILE A 53 -22.87 15.56 34.13
N LYS A 54 -23.76 14.57 34.03
CA LYS A 54 -25.22 14.80 34.10
C LYS A 54 -25.65 15.38 35.46
N ILE A 55 -25.04 14.90 36.55
CA ILE A 55 -25.28 15.42 37.90
C ILE A 55 -24.82 16.88 38.00
N LEU A 56 -23.61 17.19 37.50
CA LEU A 56 -23.05 18.54 37.49
C LEU A 56 -23.88 19.51 36.64
N ASP A 57 -24.42 19.04 35.51
CA ASP A 57 -25.27 19.85 34.62
C ASP A 57 -26.64 20.18 35.27
N GLY A 58 -27.20 19.23 36.04
CA GLY A 58 -28.43 19.45 36.80
C GLY A 58 -28.26 20.27 38.07
N SER A 59 -27.08 20.23 38.71
CA SER A 59 -26.75 21.00 39.91
C SER A 59 -25.28 21.39 39.94
N TYR A 60 -25.00 22.64 39.59
CA TYR A 60 -23.63 23.16 39.56
C TYR A 60 -23.17 23.57 40.97
N THR A 61 -22.45 22.68 41.65
CA THR A 61 -21.83 22.92 42.96
C THR A 61 -20.33 22.63 42.91
N GLN A 62 -19.56 23.24 43.82
CA GLN A 62 -18.12 23.01 43.90
C GLN A 62 -17.77 21.55 44.23
N GLU A 63 -18.62 20.89 45.01
CA GLU A 63 -18.49 19.46 45.33
C GLU A 63 -18.75 18.57 44.10
N ASN A 64 -19.82 18.82 43.35
CA ASN A 64 -20.12 18.09 42.11
C ASN A 64 -19.04 18.32 41.05
N HIS A 65 -18.51 19.54 40.97
CA HIS A 65 -17.42 19.87 40.07
C HIS A 65 -16.13 19.13 40.45
N ARG A 66 -15.77 19.10 41.73
CA ARG A 66 -14.62 18.32 42.23
C ARG A 66 -14.80 16.83 41.96
N HIS A 67 -15.98 16.28 42.22
CA HIS A 67 -16.30 14.88 41.94
C HIS A 67 -16.17 14.54 40.45
N CYS A 68 -16.66 15.41 39.56
CA CYS A 68 -16.51 15.24 38.11
C CYS A 68 -15.03 15.20 37.67
N ILE A 69 -14.16 16.03 38.26
CA ILE A 69 -12.71 16.02 37.99
C ILE A 69 -12.06 14.74 38.53
N GLU A 70 -12.45 14.27 39.70
CA GLU A 70 -11.93 13.03 40.28
C GLU A 70 -12.31 11.83 39.40
N THR A 71 -13.55 11.78 38.92
CA THR A 71 -14.06 10.74 38.01
C THR A 71 -13.45 10.80 36.61
N SER A 72 -12.89 11.93 36.17
CA SER A 72 -12.21 11.98 34.87
C SER A 72 -10.83 11.30 34.89
N ARG A 73 -10.17 11.17 36.05
CA ARG A 73 -8.82 10.58 36.15
C ARG A 73 -8.77 9.11 35.70
N PRO A 74 -9.66 8.21 36.13
CA PRO A 74 -9.67 6.83 35.65
C PRO A 74 -9.83 6.72 34.13
N LEU A 75 -10.61 7.61 33.51
CA LEU A 75 -10.78 7.61 32.06
C LEU A 75 -9.48 7.99 31.34
N VAL A 76 -8.80 9.05 31.80
CA VAL A 76 -7.51 9.46 31.25
C VAL A 76 -6.49 8.33 31.40
N GLN A 77 -6.39 7.73 32.59
CA GLN A 77 -5.47 6.62 32.84
C GLN A 77 -5.75 5.41 31.93
N ALA A 78 -7.01 5.00 31.78
CA ALA A 78 -7.38 3.87 30.91
C ALA A 78 -7.03 4.15 29.43
N ILE A 79 -7.19 5.40 28.98
CA ILE A 79 -6.81 5.83 27.63
C ILE A 79 -5.28 5.83 27.47
N ASP A 80 -4.54 6.36 28.43
CA ASP A 80 -3.08 6.40 28.40
C ASP A 80 -2.47 4.99 28.39
N GLU A 81 -3.01 4.07 29.20
CA GLU A 81 -2.59 2.67 29.22
C GLU A 81 -2.88 1.96 27.89
N LEU A 82 -4.07 2.18 27.31
CA LEU A 82 -4.42 1.65 26.00
C LEU A 82 -3.50 2.23 24.91
N TYR A 83 -3.23 3.53 24.94
CA TYR A 83 -2.36 4.19 23.97
C TYR A 83 -0.93 3.67 24.06
N ALA A 84 -0.36 3.60 25.27
CA ALA A 84 0.98 3.06 25.49
C ALA A 84 1.10 1.60 25.00
N TYR A 85 0.06 0.78 25.24
CA TYR A 85 0.02 -0.59 24.77
C TYR A 85 -0.06 -0.66 23.23
N ALA A 86 -0.98 0.10 22.62
CA ALA A 86 -1.16 0.15 21.17
C ALA A 86 0.05 0.72 20.41
N MET A 87 0.83 1.60 21.05
CA MET A 87 2.06 2.17 20.50
C MET A 87 3.31 1.34 20.82
N SER A 88 3.16 0.18 21.45
CA SER A 88 4.28 -0.73 21.65
C SER A 88 4.82 -1.25 20.31
N LYS A 89 6.11 -1.60 20.28
CA LYS A 89 6.79 -2.05 19.05
C LYS A 89 6.16 -3.28 18.40
N GLU A 90 5.36 -4.05 19.13
CA GLU A 90 4.63 -5.21 18.63
C GLU A 90 3.49 -4.82 17.67
N PHE A 91 2.93 -3.62 17.81
CA PHE A 91 1.81 -3.13 16.98
C PHE A 91 2.16 -1.89 16.15
N ALA A 92 3.32 -1.27 16.41
CA ALA A 92 3.82 -0.16 15.62
C ALA A 92 3.93 -0.60 14.15
N SER A 93 3.05 -0.06 13.31
CA SER A 93 3.12 -0.28 11.87
C SER A 93 4.46 0.26 11.38
N ILE A 94 5.39 -0.62 10.99
CA ILE A 94 6.63 -0.20 10.35
C ILE A 94 6.22 0.35 8.99
N PRO A 95 6.37 1.67 8.74
CA PRO A 95 6.00 2.22 7.46
C PRO A 95 6.81 1.51 6.38
N PRO A 96 6.19 1.04 5.29
CA PRO A 96 6.93 0.39 4.22
C PRO A 96 7.99 1.36 3.68
N THR A 97 9.25 0.93 3.67
CA THR A 97 10.36 1.73 3.13
C THR A 97 10.37 1.59 1.61
N ILE A 98 9.90 2.64 0.92
CA ILE A 98 10.01 2.71 -0.54
C ILE A 98 11.43 3.14 -0.91
N SER A 99 12.11 2.34 -1.73
CA SER A 99 13.44 2.67 -2.24
C SER A 99 13.42 3.91 -3.14
N SER A 100 14.57 4.55 -3.36
CA SER A 100 14.68 5.67 -4.31
C SER A 100 14.26 5.28 -5.72
N ALA A 101 14.65 4.09 -6.18
CA ALA A 101 14.21 3.51 -7.45
C ALA A 101 12.69 3.30 -7.47
N GLY A 102 12.10 2.77 -6.39
CA GLY A 102 10.65 2.58 -6.28
C GLY A 102 9.88 3.91 -6.36
N ARG A 103 10.40 4.98 -5.77
CA ARG A 103 9.82 6.33 -5.91
C ARG A 103 9.89 6.85 -7.34
N GLN A 104 11.02 6.68 -8.03
CA GLN A 104 11.15 7.09 -9.43
C GLN A 104 10.18 6.33 -10.34
N LEU A 105 9.95 5.04 -10.07
CA LEU A 105 8.96 4.25 -10.80
C LEU A 105 7.53 4.78 -10.58
N GLN A 106 7.18 5.22 -9.37
CA GLN A 106 5.83 5.74 -9.10
C GLN A 106 5.54 7.11 -9.71
N GLU A 107 6.58 7.90 -10.03
CA GLU A 107 6.45 9.30 -10.46
C GLU A 107 5.53 9.51 -11.67
N PRO A 108 5.58 8.72 -12.76
CA PRO A 108 4.68 8.89 -13.90
C PRO A 108 3.21 8.68 -13.55
N ILE A 109 2.90 7.70 -12.68
CA ILE A 109 1.53 7.46 -12.20
C ILE A 109 1.07 8.65 -11.35
N LEU A 110 1.90 9.09 -10.40
CA LEU A 110 1.56 10.19 -9.50
C LEU A 110 1.36 11.50 -10.25
N SER A 111 2.23 11.80 -11.21
CA SER A 111 2.13 12.98 -12.07
C SER A 111 0.87 12.94 -12.94
N ALA A 112 0.56 11.80 -13.57
CA ALA A 112 -0.66 11.65 -14.36
C ALA A 112 -1.92 11.80 -13.49
N ALA A 113 -1.95 11.17 -12.32
CA ALA A 113 -3.07 11.27 -11.38
C ALA A 113 -3.27 12.70 -10.88
N LYS A 114 -2.18 13.41 -10.54
CA LYS A 114 -2.24 14.82 -10.13
C LYS A 114 -2.82 15.69 -11.25
N ASN A 115 -2.39 15.50 -12.48
CA ASN A 115 -2.92 16.25 -13.63
C ASN A 115 -4.43 16.01 -13.85
N VAL A 116 -4.93 14.80 -13.58
CA VAL A 116 -6.38 14.51 -13.63
C VAL A 116 -7.12 15.31 -12.55
N VAL A 117 -6.62 15.30 -11.32
CA VAL A 117 -7.24 16.03 -10.19
C VAL A 117 -7.22 17.53 -10.42
N ASP A 118 -6.05 18.09 -10.77
CA ASP A 118 -5.89 19.53 -11.03
C ASP A 118 -6.77 19.98 -12.21
N GLY A 119 -6.85 19.16 -13.27
CA GLY A 119 -7.73 19.42 -14.40
C GLY A 119 -9.21 19.36 -14.03
N ALA A 120 -9.62 18.42 -13.18
CA ALA A 120 -11.00 18.34 -12.68
C ALA A 120 -11.39 19.57 -11.84
N CYS A 121 -10.48 20.04 -10.97
CA CYS A 121 -10.67 21.29 -10.23
C CYS A 121 -10.89 22.49 -11.17
N ARG A 122 -10.06 22.62 -12.22
CA ARG A 122 -10.21 23.69 -13.23
C ARG A 122 -11.52 23.59 -14.01
N ILE A 123 -11.98 22.38 -14.34
CA ILE A 123 -13.28 22.16 -14.98
C ILE A 123 -14.40 22.66 -14.07
N ILE A 124 -14.37 22.34 -12.78
CA ILE A 124 -15.37 22.76 -11.80
C ILE A 124 -15.37 24.30 -11.67
N GLU A 125 -14.20 24.92 -11.55
CA GLU A 125 -14.06 26.38 -11.46
C GLU A 125 -14.58 27.08 -12.71
N CYS A 126 -14.17 26.62 -13.90
CA CYS A 126 -14.66 27.15 -15.17
C CYS A 126 -16.19 26.98 -15.31
N SER A 127 -16.72 25.83 -14.89
CA SER A 127 -18.16 25.54 -14.89
C SER A 127 -18.93 26.49 -13.97
N LYS A 128 -18.40 26.79 -12.77
CA LYS A 128 -19.01 27.77 -11.85
C LYS A 128 -19.13 29.15 -12.49
N THR A 129 -18.08 29.60 -13.17
CA THR A 129 -18.10 30.89 -13.88
C THR A 129 -19.06 30.86 -15.08
N LEU A 130 -19.12 29.75 -15.82
CA LEU A 130 -20.04 29.58 -16.94
C LEU A 130 -21.52 29.59 -16.54
N ILE A 131 -21.87 29.08 -15.35
CA ILE A 131 -23.25 29.15 -14.85
C ILE A 131 -23.71 30.61 -14.71
N ILE A 132 -22.79 31.52 -14.35
CA ILE A 132 -23.08 32.95 -14.23
C ILE A 132 -23.03 33.64 -15.61
N ASN A 133 -22.08 33.25 -16.48
CA ASN A 133 -21.81 33.87 -17.77
C ASN A 133 -22.01 32.90 -18.95
N SER A 134 -23.23 32.37 -19.11
CA SER A 134 -23.50 31.22 -19.99
C SER A 134 -23.34 31.45 -21.50
N LYS A 135 -23.28 32.71 -21.95
CA LYS A 135 -23.11 33.10 -23.36
C LYS A 135 -21.66 33.39 -23.74
N ASP A 136 -20.72 33.30 -22.80
CA ASP A 136 -19.32 33.60 -23.06
C ASP A 136 -18.64 32.45 -23.82
N ALA A 137 -18.42 32.64 -25.12
CA ALA A 137 -17.79 31.66 -25.99
C ALA A 137 -16.34 31.33 -25.58
N SER A 138 -15.62 32.28 -24.96
CA SER A 138 -14.23 32.07 -24.53
C SER A 138 -14.17 31.10 -23.34
N LEU A 139 -15.10 31.22 -22.39
CA LEU A 139 -15.20 30.30 -21.25
C LEU A 139 -15.60 28.89 -21.69
N TRP A 140 -16.50 28.75 -22.67
CA TRP A 140 -16.81 27.45 -23.26
C TRP A 140 -15.60 26.81 -23.95
N GLN A 141 -14.79 27.60 -24.65
CA GLN A 141 -13.54 27.11 -25.25
C GLN A 141 -12.50 26.68 -24.19
N GLN A 142 -12.39 27.42 -23.09
CA GLN A 142 -11.55 27.04 -21.95
C GLN A 142 -12.02 25.73 -21.32
N LEU A 143 -13.33 25.58 -21.08
CA LEU A 143 -13.92 24.34 -20.55
C LEU A 143 -13.64 23.14 -21.45
N ALA A 144 -13.80 23.30 -22.77
CA ALA A 144 -13.48 22.25 -23.74
C ALA A 144 -12.00 21.87 -23.69
N THR A 145 -11.11 22.86 -23.54
CA THR A 145 -9.66 22.64 -23.43
C THR A 145 -9.30 21.90 -22.14
N HIS A 146 -9.86 22.30 -21.00
CA HIS A 146 -9.67 21.60 -19.73
C HIS A 146 -10.18 20.16 -19.78
N THR A 147 -11.36 19.95 -20.38
CA THR A 147 -11.95 18.61 -20.56
C THR A 147 -11.08 17.70 -21.43
N LYS A 148 -10.52 18.25 -22.52
CA LYS A 148 -9.57 17.51 -23.38
C LYS A 148 -8.29 17.15 -22.62
N SER A 149 -7.72 18.11 -21.89
CA SER A 149 -6.52 17.89 -21.08
C SER A 149 -6.73 16.81 -20.02
N VAL A 150 -7.88 16.80 -19.32
CA VAL A 150 -8.23 15.75 -18.35
C VAL A 150 -8.36 14.39 -19.05
N SER A 151 -9.02 14.34 -20.21
CA SER A 151 -9.15 13.10 -20.99
C SER A 151 -7.79 12.52 -21.41
N GLU A 152 -6.85 13.37 -21.82
CA GLU A 152 -5.47 12.97 -22.12
C GLU A 152 -4.72 12.50 -20.86
N ALA A 153 -4.89 13.19 -19.73
CA ALA A 153 -4.29 12.79 -18.46
C ALA A 153 -4.82 11.43 -17.98
N ILE A 154 -6.12 11.14 -18.15
CA ILE A 154 -6.72 9.83 -17.86
C ILE A 154 -6.11 8.74 -18.73
N LYS A 155 -5.95 8.99 -20.04
CA LYS A 155 -5.29 8.04 -20.94
C LYS A 155 -3.86 7.76 -20.51
N ARG A 156 -3.09 8.80 -20.20
CA ARG A 156 -1.71 8.66 -19.69
C ARG A 156 -1.67 7.88 -18.39
N LEU A 157 -2.58 8.15 -17.45
CA LEU A 157 -2.67 7.43 -16.19
C LEU A 157 -2.92 5.93 -16.44
N ALA A 158 -3.88 5.59 -17.31
CA ALA A 158 -4.16 4.19 -17.65
C ALA A 158 -2.94 3.49 -18.26
N THR A 159 -2.23 4.15 -19.18
CA THR A 159 -0.99 3.63 -19.77
C THR A 159 0.10 3.45 -18.71
N SER A 160 0.37 4.48 -17.89
CA SER A 160 1.41 4.41 -16.85
C SER A 160 1.13 3.33 -15.82
N VAL A 161 -0.12 3.14 -15.40
CA VAL A 161 -0.48 2.03 -14.48
C VAL A 161 -0.23 0.67 -15.13
N LYS A 162 -0.56 0.52 -16.42
CA LYS A 162 -0.32 -0.72 -17.15
C LYS A 162 1.17 -1.02 -17.30
N GLU A 163 1.98 -0.03 -17.67
CA GLU A 163 3.43 -0.18 -17.84
C GLU A 163 4.15 -0.45 -16.51
N MET A 164 3.63 0.08 -15.41
CA MET A 164 4.14 -0.11 -14.05
C MET A 164 3.59 -1.35 -13.35
N THR A 165 2.93 -2.25 -14.09
CA THR A 165 2.42 -3.50 -13.52
C THR A 165 3.61 -4.32 -12.99
N PRO A 166 3.60 -4.71 -11.70
CA PRO A 166 4.66 -5.55 -11.13
C PRO A 166 4.83 -6.82 -11.97
N GLY A 167 6.06 -7.13 -12.36
CA GLY A 167 6.41 -8.28 -13.19
C GLY A 167 6.65 -7.92 -14.66
N GLN A 168 6.04 -6.84 -15.17
CA GLN A 168 5.99 -6.57 -16.62
C GLN A 168 7.39 -6.35 -17.20
N HIS A 169 8.15 -5.42 -16.62
CA HIS A 169 9.49 -5.07 -17.11
C HIS A 169 10.46 -6.25 -17.01
N GLU A 170 10.46 -6.99 -15.90
CA GLU A 170 11.32 -8.16 -15.73
C GLU A 170 10.95 -9.31 -16.67
N CYS A 171 9.66 -9.49 -16.97
CA CYS A 171 9.21 -10.44 -18.00
C CYS A 171 9.69 -10.03 -19.40
N GLU A 172 9.56 -8.75 -19.77
CA GLU A 172 10.06 -8.23 -21.04
C GLU A 172 11.58 -8.40 -21.17
N ARG A 173 12.32 -8.12 -20.10
CA ARG A 173 13.77 -8.39 -20.03
C ARG A 173 14.08 -9.87 -20.21
N ALA A 174 13.33 -10.75 -19.55
CA ALA A 174 13.52 -12.20 -19.69
C ALA A 174 13.29 -12.68 -21.13
N VAL A 175 12.27 -12.16 -21.81
CA VAL A 175 12.01 -12.45 -23.23
C VAL A 175 13.17 -11.99 -24.11
N GLU A 176 13.73 -10.80 -23.85
CA GLU A 176 14.86 -10.29 -24.62
C GLU A 176 16.12 -11.11 -24.41
N GLU A 177 16.45 -11.50 -23.17
CA GLU A 177 17.60 -12.37 -22.89
C GLU A 177 17.43 -13.77 -23.51
N LEU A 178 16.22 -14.34 -23.50
CA LEU A 178 15.94 -15.59 -24.21
C LEU A 178 16.16 -15.46 -25.73
N ARG A 179 15.74 -14.33 -26.34
CA ARG A 179 15.98 -14.09 -27.77
C ARG A 179 17.47 -14.00 -28.08
N LYS A 180 18.24 -13.30 -27.25
CA LYS A 180 19.71 -13.24 -27.41
C LYS A 180 20.33 -14.62 -27.30
N LEU A 181 19.92 -15.40 -26.29
CA LEU A 181 20.38 -16.78 -26.11
C LEU A 181 20.10 -17.62 -27.37
N PHE A 182 18.89 -17.57 -27.92
CA PHE A 182 18.59 -18.30 -29.16
C PHE A 182 19.48 -17.87 -30.33
N GLN A 183 19.71 -16.57 -30.50
CA GLN A 183 20.59 -16.06 -31.56
C GLN A 183 22.05 -16.50 -31.38
N GLU A 184 22.56 -16.51 -30.14
CA GLU A 184 23.92 -16.98 -29.85
C GLU A 184 24.06 -18.48 -30.10
N VAL A 185 23.06 -19.28 -29.71
CA VAL A 185 23.02 -20.72 -30.02
C VAL A 185 22.99 -20.96 -31.53
N ASP A 186 22.14 -20.25 -32.28
CA ASP A 186 22.08 -20.38 -33.74
C ASP A 186 23.42 -20.01 -34.40
N LYS A 187 24.06 -18.92 -33.96
CA LYS A 187 25.40 -18.52 -34.42
C LYS A 187 26.46 -19.57 -34.08
N ALA A 188 26.41 -20.15 -32.89
CA ALA A 188 27.36 -21.19 -32.47
C ALA A 188 27.20 -22.45 -33.32
N ILE A 189 25.96 -22.85 -33.62
CA ILE A 189 25.66 -23.97 -34.53
C ILE A 189 26.21 -23.70 -35.93
N MET A 190 26.02 -22.50 -36.47
CA MET A 190 26.53 -22.13 -37.81
C MET A 190 28.06 -22.08 -37.87
N ASN A 191 28.74 -21.79 -36.77
CA ASN A 191 30.18 -21.55 -36.70
C ASN A 191 30.92 -22.67 -35.94
N ILE A 192 30.37 -23.88 -35.91
CA ILE A 192 30.82 -24.97 -35.03
C ILE A 192 32.32 -25.29 -35.18
N ASP A 193 32.84 -25.20 -36.41
CA ASP A 193 34.24 -25.49 -36.73
C ASP A 193 35.23 -24.44 -36.19
N SER A 194 34.73 -23.24 -35.88
CA SER A 194 35.51 -22.11 -35.38
C SER A 194 35.33 -21.88 -33.87
N LEU A 195 34.51 -22.70 -33.20
CA LEU A 195 34.30 -22.60 -31.75
C LEU A 195 35.60 -22.91 -31.01
N ARG A 196 35.96 -22.03 -30.06
CA ARG A 196 37.11 -22.26 -29.18
C ARG A 196 36.83 -23.46 -28.29
N LYS A 197 37.76 -24.42 -28.24
CA LYS A 197 37.73 -25.50 -27.25
C LYS A 197 37.88 -24.90 -25.86
N THR A 198 36.96 -25.24 -24.96
CA THR A 198 37.00 -24.79 -23.57
C THR A 198 38.03 -25.61 -22.78
N ASP A 199 38.74 -24.98 -21.83
CA ASP A 199 39.65 -25.67 -20.90
C ASP A 199 38.94 -26.61 -19.92
N LYS A 200 37.61 -26.47 -19.76
CA LYS A 200 36.80 -27.25 -18.82
C LYS A 200 36.29 -28.54 -19.46
N SER A 201 36.14 -29.58 -18.64
CA SER A 201 35.65 -30.88 -19.09
C SER A 201 34.18 -30.84 -19.51
N ALA A 202 33.79 -31.76 -20.39
CA ALA A 202 32.41 -31.92 -20.82
C ALA A 202 31.49 -32.26 -19.64
N GLU A 203 31.95 -33.07 -18.67
CA GLU A 203 31.16 -33.42 -17.48
C GLU A 203 30.86 -32.19 -16.62
N PHE A 204 31.79 -31.23 -16.53
CA PHE A 204 31.59 -29.99 -15.78
C PHE A 204 30.46 -29.14 -16.38
N HIS A 205 30.48 -28.95 -17.71
CA HIS A 205 29.43 -28.19 -18.41
C HIS A 205 28.09 -28.92 -18.34
N GLN A 206 28.09 -30.25 -18.47
CA GLN A 206 26.89 -31.07 -18.36
C GLN A 206 26.25 -30.95 -16.97
N GLU A 207 27.05 -31.00 -15.90
CA GLU A 207 26.55 -30.83 -14.53
C GLU A 207 25.98 -29.42 -14.31
N GLN A 208 26.66 -28.38 -14.81
CA GLN A 208 26.20 -26.99 -14.72
C GLN A 208 24.86 -26.78 -15.46
N ILE A 209 24.73 -27.28 -16.69
CA ILE A 209 23.49 -27.22 -17.48
C ILE A 209 22.37 -28.00 -16.80
N THR A 210 22.66 -29.20 -16.30
CA THR A 210 21.67 -30.05 -15.63
C THR A 210 21.15 -29.40 -14.35
N SER A 211 22.06 -28.83 -13.55
CA SER A 211 21.72 -28.11 -12.32
C SER A 211 20.85 -26.88 -12.61
N SER A 212 21.26 -26.03 -13.56
CA SER A 212 20.46 -24.87 -13.99
C SER A 212 19.09 -25.26 -14.54
N SER A 213 19.01 -26.35 -15.33
CA SER A 213 17.73 -26.86 -15.86
C SER A 213 16.76 -27.26 -14.74
N HIS A 214 17.26 -27.89 -13.69
CA HIS A 214 16.46 -28.25 -12.51
C HIS A 214 15.92 -26.99 -11.81
N PHE A 215 16.78 -26.00 -11.56
CA PHE A 215 16.36 -24.74 -10.93
C PHE A 215 15.36 -23.95 -11.78
N LEU A 216 15.55 -23.89 -13.11
CA LEU A 216 14.61 -23.25 -14.02
C LEU A 216 13.23 -23.93 -13.96
N THR A 217 13.18 -25.26 -13.89
CA THR A 217 11.91 -26.02 -13.82
C THR A 217 11.12 -25.70 -12.55
N GLU A 218 11.79 -25.69 -11.39
CA GLU A 218 11.18 -25.31 -10.10
C GLU A 218 10.70 -23.85 -10.10
N LEU A 219 11.52 -22.98 -10.70
CA LEU A 219 11.21 -21.57 -10.77
C LEU A 219 10.01 -21.28 -11.70
N VAL A 220 9.87 -21.99 -12.82
CA VAL A 220 8.68 -21.92 -13.70
C VAL A 220 7.41 -22.27 -12.95
N ASN A 221 7.43 -23.30 -12.08
CA ASN A 221 6.29 -23.63 -11.23
C ASN A 221 5.93 -22.50 -10.27
N SER A 222 6.94 -21.86 -9.67
CA SER A 222 6.78 -20.71 -8.75
C SER A 222 6.22 -19.48 -9.48
N ILE A 223 6.75 -19.17 -10.67
CA ILE A 223 6.27 -18.09 -11.54
C ILE A 223 4.80 -18.31 -11.91
N ARG A 224 4.43 -19.52 -12.31
CA ARG A 224 3.05 -19.88 -12.67
C ARG A 224 2.09 -19.66 -11.52
N HIS A 225 2.50 -19.95 -10.29
CA HIS A 225 1.68 -19.71 -9.10
C HIS A 225 1.54 -18.20 -8.83
N SER A 226 2.66 -17.48 -8.76
CA SER A 226 2.66 -16.04 -8.49
C SER A 226 1.96 -15.22 -9.58
N ALA A 227 1.99 -15.65 -10.84
CA ALA A 227 1.26 -15.03 -11.94
C ALA A 227 -0.27 -15.00 -11.73
N LYS A 228 -0.81 -15.88 -10.88
CA LYS A 228 -2.26 -15.92 -10.58
C LYS A 228 -2.66 -15.05 -9.39
N CYS A 229 -1.78 -14.93 -8.39
CA CYS A 229 -2.19 -14.43 -7.07
C CYS A 229 -1.22 -13.41 -6.43
N GLU A 230 0.02 -13.28 -6.92
CA GLU A 230 1.10 -12.53 -6.25
C GLU A 230 2.01 -11.85 -7.29
N ALA A 231 1.46 -10.88 -8.04
CA ALA A 231 2.18 -10.21 -9.13
C ALA A 231 3.47 -9.52 -8.67
N GLU A 232 3.51 -9.03 -7.44
CA GLU A 232 4.67 -8.39 -6.82
C GLU A 232 5.88 -9.33 -6.66
N ARG A 233 5.67 -10.65 -6.62
CA ARG A 233 6.77 -11.63 -6.51
C ARG A 233 7.37 -12.01 -7.86
N ILE A 234 6.68 -11.69 -8.96
CA ILE A 234 7.13 -12.03 -10.32
C ILE A 234 8.51 -11.41 -10.60
N ASN A 235 8.78 -10.18 -10.15
CA ASN A 235 10.08 -9.52 -10.35
C ASN A 235 11.26 -10.33 -9.81
N CYS A 236 11.12 -10.86 -8.59
CA CYS A 236 12.16 -11.63 -7.92
C CYS A 236 12.40 -12.96 -8.65
N TYR A 237 11.32 -13.65 -9.02
CA TYR A 237 11.44 -14.91 -9.75
C TYR A 237 12.01 -14.68 -11.16
N MET A 238 11.51 -13.73 -11.95
CA MET A 238 12.04 -13.42 -13.27
C MET A 238 13.52 -13.02 -13.24
N SER A 239 13.96 -12.26 -12.24
CA SER A 239 15.38 -11.92 -12.11
C SER A 239 16.25 -13.15 -11.87
N LYS A 240 15.80 -14.08 -11.02
CA LYS A 240 16.47 -15.37 -10.81
C LYS A 240 16.43 -16.24 -12.08
N PHE A 241 15.33 -16.23 -12.81
CA PHE A 241 15.18 -16.96 -14.08
C PHE A 241 16.28 -16.56 -15.06
N ILE A 242 16.48 -15.24 -15.25
CA ILE A 242 17.52 -14.70 -16.13
C ILE A 242 18.92 -15.13 -15.67
N THR A 243 19.22 -15.07 -14.37
CA THR A 243 20.52 -15.53 -13.84
C THR A 243 20.76 -17.03 -14.10
N TYR A 244 19.73 -17.87 -13.99
CA TYR A 244 19.87 -19.30 -14.27
C TYR A 244 19.94 -19.63 -15.78
N LEU A 245 19.67 -18.66 -16.66
CA LEU A 245 19.93 -18.81 -18.11
C LEU A 245 21.40 -18.56 -18.48
N GLU A 246 22.18 -17.87 -17.64
CA GLU A 246 23.59 -17.57 -17.95
C GLU A 246 24.44 -18.80 -18.31
N PRO A 247 24.29 -19.97 -17.67
CA PRO A 247 25.07 -21.15 -18.01
C PRO A 247 24.76 -21.79 -19.37
N PHE A 248 23.73 -21.31 -20.07
CA PHE A 248 23.38 -21.74 -21.43
C PHE A 248 23.97 -20.82 -22.51
N LEU A 249 24.51 -19.65 -22.14
CA LEU A 249 25.26 -18.73 -23.01
C LEU A 249 26.70 -19.19 -23.18
#